data_AF-A0A384IMZ9-F1
#
_entry.id   AF-A0A384IMZ9-F1
#
_cell.length_a   1.000
_cell.length_b   1.000
_cell.length_c   1.000
_cell.angle_alpha   90.00
_cell.angle_beta   90.00
_cell.angle_gamma   90.00
#
_symmetry.space_group_name_H-M   'P 1'
#
loop_
_entity.id
_entity.type
_entity.pdbx_description
1 polymer ?
#
loop_
_entity_poly.entity_id
_entity_poly.type
_entity_poly.pdbx_seq_one_letter_code
_entity_poly.pdbx_strand_id
1 'polypeptide(L)'
;MRLSTVILPIHRWNQGGRERWRHAEELGFHAAYTYDHLSWRAFRDGPWFGALPTLTAAAAATERLRLGTLVTSVKPRSPIAA
;
A
#
# COMPACT_ATOMS: atom_id res chain seq x y z
N MET A 1 6.99 16.93 -15.12
CA MET A 1 6.23 16.64 -13.88
C MET A 1 6.08 15.13 -13.72
N ARG A 2 6.17 14.57 -12.52
CA ARG A 2 5.99 13.12 -12.25
C ARG A 2 4.72 12.91 -11.42
N LEU A 3 3.83 12.04 -11.88
CA LEU A 3 2.58 11.74 -11.19
C LEU A 3 2.73 10.46 -10.36
N SER A 4 2.20 10.46 -9.14
CA SER A 4 2.19 9.31 -8.23
C SER A 4 0.79 9.09 -7.67
N THR A 5 0.53 7.93 -7.07
CA THR A 5 -0.79 7.58 -6.54
C THR A 5 -0.74 7.00 -5.14
N VAL A 6 -1.86 7.01 -4.44
CA VAL A 6 -2.06 6.32 -3.16
C VAL A 6 -3.08 5.20 -3.36
N ILE A 7 -2.72 3.98 -2.95
CA ILE A 7 -3.58 2.81 -3.00
C ILE A 7 -3.91 2.41 -1.56
N LEU A 8 -5.19 2.42 -1.21
CA LEU A 8 -5.65 2.10 0.14
C LEU A 8 -5.49 0.59 0.45
N PRO A 9 -5.03 0.21 1.65
CA PRO A 9 -4.83 -1.18 2.04
C PRO A 9 -6.15 -1.82 2.53
N ILE A 10 -7.22 -1.69 1.74
CA ILE A 10 -8.59 -2.10 2.11
C ILE A 10 -9.09 -3.30 1.30
N HIS A 11 -8.33 -3.75 0.30
CA HIS A 11 -8.70 -4.89 -0.54
C HIS A 11 -7.81 -6.08 -0.24
N ARG A 12 -8.42 -7.26 -0.05
CA ARG A 12 -7.65 -8.51 0.04
C ARG A 12 -6.83 -8.69 -1.22
N TRP A 13 -5.62 -9.22 -1.07
CA TRP A 13 -4.66 -9.37 -2.18
C TRP A 13 -5.27 -10.08 -3.39
N ASN A 14 -5.90 -11.24 -3.16
CA ASN A 14 -6.54 -12.07 -4.20
C ASN A 14 -7.91 -11.56 -4.66
N GLN A 15 -8.44 -10.50 -4.05
CA GLN A 15 -9.72 -9.87 -4.41
C GLN A 15 -9.50 -8.48 -5.01
N GLY A 16 -8.57 -8.43 -5.98
CA GLY A 16 -8.24 -7.21 -6.72
C GLY A 16 -7.24 -6.29 -6.04
N GLY A 17 -6.70 -6.62 -4.86
CA GLY A 17 -5.58 -5.88 -4.28
C GLY A 17 -4.37 -5.89 -5.21
N ARG A 18 -3.97 -7.08 -5.67
CA ARG A 18 -2.85 -7.26 -6.61
C ARG A 18 -3.01 -6.45 -7.89
N GLU A 19 -4.17 -6.55 -8.52
CA GLU A 19 -4.42 -5.89 -9.81
C GLU A 19 -4.36 -4.37 -9.71
N ARG A 20 -4.76 -3.76 -8.58
CA ARG A 20 -4.62 -2.30 -8.37
C ARG A 20 -3.16 -1.85 -8.40
N TRP A 21 -2.25 -2.61 -7.80
CA TRP A 21 -0.82 -2.29 -7.80
C TRP A 21 -0.18 -2.48 -9.18
N ARG A 22 -0.51 -3.58 -9.88
CA ARG A 22 -0.05 -3.81 -11.26
C ARG A 22 -0.57 -2.74 -12.21
N HIS A 23 -1.84 -2.39 -12.09
CA HIS A 23 -2.45 -1.36 -12.91
C HIS A 23 -1.82 0.02 -12.68
N ALA A 24 -1.40 0.35 -11.45
CA ALA A 24 -0.66 1.58 -11.20
C ALA A 24 0.71 1.61 -11.92
N GLU A 25 1.39 0.47 -12.02
CA GLU A 25 2.61 0.36 -12.82
C GLU A 25 2.32 0.46 -14.33
N GLU A 26 1.30 -0.22 -14.82
CA GLU A 26 0.87 -0.22 -16.23
C GLU A 26 0.46 1.19 -16.71
N LEU A 27 -0.21 1.96 -15.84
CA LEU A 27 -0.56 3.36 -16.10
C LEU A 27 0.65 4.31 -16.06
N GLY A 28 1.84 3.83 -15.69
CA GLY A 28 3.06 4.63 -15.71
C GLY A 28 3.21 5.61 -14.53
N PHE A 29 2.55 5.35 -13.39
CA PHE A 29 2.79 6.15 -12.19
C PHE A 29 4.25 6.05 -11.77
N HIS A 30 4.81 7.18 -11.32
CA HIS A 30 6.19 7.26 -10.88
C HIS A 30 6.43 6.50 -9.57
N ALA A 31 5.48 6.61 -8.65
CA ALA A 31 5.46 5.89 -7.38
C ALA A 31 4.01 5.59 -6.95
N ALA A 32 3.84 4.54 -6.17
CA ALA A 32 2.60 4.25 -5.47
C ALA A 32 2.86 4.12 -3.97
N TYR A 33 1.94 4.68 -3.19
CA TYR A 33 2.04 4.71 -1.74
C TYR A 33 0.84 4.01 -1.08
N THR A 34 1.03 3.56 0.16
CA THR A 34 -0.07 3.18 1.06
C THR A 34 0.06 3.92 2.40
N TYR A 35 -1.00 3.93 3.18
CA TYR A 35 -0.99 4.53 4.51
C TYR A 35 -0.51 3.54 5.57
N ASP A 36 0.41 3.98 6.43
CA ASP A 36 0.82 3.23 7.64
C ASP A 36 -0.05 3.61 8.84
N HIS A 37 -1.37 3.57 8.65
CA HIS A 37 -2.32 3.74 9.75
C HIS A 37 -2.79 2.38 10.27
N LEU A 38 -3.39 2.35 11.46
CA LEU A 38 -4.04 1.15 11.98
C LEU A 38 -5.46 0.99 11.44
N SER A 39 -6.13 2.10 11.14
CA SER A 39 -7.45 2.15 10.54
C SER A 39 -7.77 3.57 10.06
N TRP A 40 -8.85 3.71 9.30
CA TRP A 40 -9.47 4.98 8.95
C TRP A 40 -10.97 4.88 9.22
N ARG A 41 -11.57 5.92 9.82
CA ARG A 41 -12.95 5.85 10.34
C ARG A 41 -14.00 5.42 9.31
N ALA A 42 -13.86 5.86 8.05
CA ALA A 42 -14.72 5.47 6.94
C ALA A 42 -14.65 3.97 6.58
N PHE A 43 -13.60 3.26 6.99
CA PHE A 43 -13.35 1.85 6.69
C PHE A 43 -13.30 0.97 7.95
N ARG A 44 -13.87 1.44 9.07
CA ARG A 44 -13.80 0.78 10.38
C ARG A 44 -14.34 -0.65 10.41
N ASP A 45 -15.32 -0.96 9.55
CA ASP A 45 -16.00 -2.26 9.52
C ASP A 45 -15.44 -3.17 8.41
N GLY A 46 -14.39 -2.71 7.72
CA GLY A 46 -13.67 -3.43 6.68
C GLY A 46 -12.23 -3.76 7.09
N PRO A 47 -11.52 -4.54 6.26
CA PRO A 47 -10.12 -4.82 6.53
C PRO A 47 -9.27 -3.55 6.35
N TRP A 48 -8.23 -3.45 7.18
CA TRP A 48 -7.14 -2.50 7.00
C TRP A 48 -5.82 -3.25 7.14
N PHE A 49 -5.16 -3.51 6.00
CA PHE A 49 -3.92 -4.27 5.97
C PHE A 49 -2.73 -3.41 6.38
N GLY A 50 -1.76 -4.01 7.08
CA GLY A 50 -0.54 -3.31 7.48
C GLY A 50 0.26 -2.84 6.26
N ALA A 51 0.88 -1.66 6.38
CA ALA A 51 1.63 -1.05 5.27
C ALA A 51 2.80 -1.92 4.81
N LEU A 52 3.60 -2.47 5.74
CA LEU A 52 4.75 -3.31 5.38
C LEU A 52 4.34 -4.56 4.58
N PRO A 53 3.45 -5.45 5.06
CA PRO A 53 3.00 -6.59 4.25
C PRO A 53 2.38 -6.18 2.91
N THR A 54 1.65 -5.06 2.87
CA THR A 54 1.06 -4.55 1.63
C THR A 54 2.14 -4.15 0.63
N LEU A 55 3.15 -3.40 1.07
CA LEU A 55 4.26 -2.95 0.22
C LEU A 55 5.18 -4.11 -0.17
N THR A 56 5.39 -5.10 0.68
CA THR A 56 6.12 -6.34 0.33
C THR A 56 5.38 -7.10 -0.77
N ALA A 57 4.07 -7.25 -0.66
CA ALA A 57 3.27 -7.91 -1.69
C ALA A 57 3.28 -7.11 -3.01
N ALA A 58 3.19 -5.79 -2.94
CA ALA A 58 3.31 -4.90 -4.09
C ALA A 58 4.68 -5.05 -4.78
N ALA A 59 5.77 -5.04 -4.01
CA ALA A 59 7.13 -5.22 -4.51
C ALA A 59 7.31 -6.55 -5.25
N ALA A 60 6.63 -7.61 -4.80
CA ALA A 60 6.66 -8.92 -5.47
C ALA A 60 5.81 -8.97 -6.75
N ALA A 61 4.92 -8.02 -6.98
CA ALA A 61 3.99 -8.00 -8.12
C ALA A 61 4.27 -6.93 -9.18
N THR A 62 5.19 -6.01 -8.91
CA THR A 62 5.61 -4.90 -9.79
C THR A 62 7.12 -4.91 -9.96
N GLU A 63 7.62 -4.43 -11.09
CA GLU A 63 9.06 -4.51 -11.42
C GLU A 63 9.81 -3.17 -11.31
N ARG A 64 9.12 -2.06 -11.54
CA ARG A 64 9.69 -0.71 -11.71
C ARG A 64 9.01 0.34 -10.85
N LEU A 65 7.77 0.09 -10.40
CA LEU A 65 7.00 1.01 -9.58
C LEU A 65 7.71 1.26 -8.24
N ARG A 66 7.97 2.54 -7.92
CA ARG A 66 8.56 2.91 -6.63
C ARG A 66 7.50 2.83 -5.55
N LEU A 67 7.84 2.20 -4.42
CA LEU A 67 6.90 1.90 -3.35
C LEU A 67 7.24 2.65 -2.08
N GLY A 68 6.23 3.06 -1.33
CA GLY A 68 6.47 3.69 -0.03
C GLY A 68 5.20 3.90 0.80
N THR A 69 5.39 4.48 1.96
CA THR A 69 4.32 4.96 2.84
C THR A 69 4.07 6.44 2.61
N LEU A 70 2.81 6.87 2.69
CA LEU A 70 2.45 8.28 2.68
C LEU A 70 1.23 8.47 3.58
N VAL A 71 1.37 8.64 4.90
CA VAL A 71 2.60 8.86 5.69
C VAL A 71 3.00 7.61 6.49
N THR A 72 4.30 7.50 6.82
CA THR A 72 4.80 6.52 7.79
C THR A 72 4.29 6.84 9.19
N SER A 73 3.88 5.82 9.96
CA SER A 73 3.54 6.01 11.35
C SER A 73 4.78 6.36 12.16
N VAL A 74 4.67 7.37 13.02
CA VAL A 74 5.66 7.67 14.06
C VAL A 74 5.44 6.85 15.33
N LYS A 75 4.38 6.03 15.38
CA LYS A 75 4.14 5.15 16.52
C LYS A 75 5.22 4.06 16.56
N PRO A 76 5.79 3.75 17.74
CA PRO A 76 6.71 2.64 17.88
C PRO A 76 6.08 1.36 17.31
N ARG A 77 6.78 0.72 16.38
CA ARG A 77 6.43 -0.63 15.93
C ARG A 77 7.08 -1.62 16.87
N SER A 78 6.36 -2.68 17.23
CA SER A 78 6.98 -3.82 17.90
C SER A 78 8.13 -4.33 17.03
N PRO A 79 9.31 -4.66 17.59
CA PRO A 79 10.43 -5.22 16.84
C PRO A 79 10.08 -6.51 16.08
N ILE A 80 9.00 -7.19 16.49
CA ILE A 80 8.49 -8.43 15.88
C ILE A 80 7.63 -8.15 14.63
N ALA A 81 7.12 -6.92 14.49
CA ALA A 81 6.17 -6.54 13.44
C ALA A 81 6.82 -5.75 12.29
N ALA A 82 8.15 -5.63 12.27
CA ALA A 82 8.94 -4.96 11.23
C ALA A 82 9.47 -5.97 10.20
#